data_AF-E1KRC9-F1
#
_entry.id   AF-E1KRC9-F1
#
_cell.length_a   1.000
_cell.length_b   1.000
_cell.length_c   1.000
_cell.angle_alpha   90.00
_cell.angle_beta   90.00
_cell.angle_gamma   90.00
#
_symmetry.space_group_name_H-M   'P 1'
#
loop_
_entity.id
_entity.type
_entity.pdbx_description
1 polymer ?
#
loop_
_entity_poly.entity_id
_entity_poly.type
_entity_poly.pdbx_seq_one_letter_code
_entity_poly.pdbx_strand_id
1 'polypeptide(L)' 'MQTTATSLQNITKTGNIIEECARKMNVLVIRQDKISCVKRSIELRRKTYTADGTHTNSKGAHKNGVMLAQEIKNHTLK' A
#
# COMPACT_ATOMS: atom_id res chain seq x y z
N MET A 1 0.41 -0.06 -1.26
CA MET A 1 0.83 -0.82 -2.44
C MET A 1 2.35 -0.69 -2.57
N GLN A 2 3.04 -1.67 -3.16
CA GLN A 2 4.47 -1.57 -3.45
C GLN A 2 4.69 -1.55 -4.97
N THR A 3 5.46 -0.58 -5.48
CA THR A 3 5.85 -0.48 -6.90
C THR A 3 7.12 -1.30 -7.18
N THR A 4 7.27 -1.77 -8.42
CA THR A 4 8.51 -2.38 -8.92
C THR A 4 9.51 -1.36 -9.45
N ALA A 5 9.10 -0.10 -9.68
CA ALA A 5 9.90 0.96 -10.28
C ALA A 5 10.98 1.56 -9.36
N THR A 6 11.01 1.17 -8.08
CA THR A 6 12.06 1.58 -7.14
C THR A 6 12.40 0.46 -6.15
N SER A 7 13.40 0.69 -5.31
CA SER A 7 13.84 -0.26 -4.28
C SER A 7 12.83 -0.34 -3.13
N LEU A 8 12.78 -1.48 -2.43
CA LEU A 8 11.95 -1.62 -1.24
C LEU A 8 12.35 -0.61 -0.15
N GLN A 9 13.63 -0.30 -0.05
CA GLN A 9 14.15 0.70 0.89
C GLN A 9 13.56 2.09 0.62
N ASN A 10 13.47 2.51 -0.65
CA ASN A 10 12.86 3.78 -1.02
C ASN A 10 11.36 3.80 -0.68
N ILE A 11 10.63 2.71 -0.97
CA ILE A 11 9.21 2.58 -0.60
C ILE A 11 9.03 2.75 0.91
N THR A 12 9.81 2.02 1.71
CA THR A 12 9.74 2.08 3.18
C THR A 12 10.10 3.47 3.70
N LYS A 13 11.15 4.09 3.15
CA LYS A 13 11.57 5.45 3.53
C LYS A 13 10.45 6.46 3.28
N THR A 14 9.85 6.45 2.10
CA THR A 14 8.72 7.32 1.76
C THR A 14 7.52 7.07 2.67
N GLY A 15 7.16 5.80 2.91
CA GLY A 15 6.07 5.46 3.83
C GLY A 15 6.30 5.96 5.26
N ASN A 16 7.55 5.90 5.76
CA ASN A 16 7.90 6.42 7.08
C ASN A 16 7.79 7.95 7.16
N ILE A 17 8.20 8.67 6.11
CA ILE A 17 8.02 10.13 6.03
C ILE A 17 6.53 10.49 6.07
N ILE A 18 5.70 9.80 5.30
CA ILE A 18 4.24 10.02 5.28
C ILE A 18 3.63 9.80 6.68
N GLU A 19 4.01 8.72 7.36
CA GLU A 19 3.54 8.40 8.73
C GLU A 19 3.96 9.47 9.75
N GLU A 20 5.20 9.95 9.66
CA GLU A 20 5.69 11.02 10.54
C GLU A 20 4.92 12.34 10.32
N CYS A 21 4.71 12.73 9.06
CA CYS A 21 3.91 13.89 8.70
C CYS A 21 2.48 13.76 9.22
N ALA A 22 1.85 12.61 9.01
CA ALA A 22 0.47 12.38 9.43
C ALA A 22 0.30 12.42 10.96
N ARG A 23 1.27 11.88 11.70
CA ARG A 23 1.32 12.01 13.17
C ARG A 23 1.34 13.48 13.60
N LYS A 24 2.13 14.33 12.94
CA LYS A 24 2.19 15.78 13.24
C LYS A 24 0.88 16.50 12.90
N MET A 25 0.17 16.04 11.87
CA MET A 25 -1.11 16.62 11.42
C MET A 25 -2.34 16.01 12.11
N ASN A 26 -2.17 15.01 12.98
CA ASN A 26 -3.26 14.23 13.55
C ASN A 26 -4.20 13.61 12.48
N VAL A 27 -3.62 13.08 11.40
CA VAL A 27 -4.35 12.39 10.32
C VAL A 27 -4.02 10.90 10.35
N LEU A 28 -5.01 10.05 10.11
CA LEU A 28 -4.81 8.61 10.01
C LEU A 28 -4.08 8.24 8.71
N VAL A 29 -3.08 7.37 8.80
CA VAL A 29 -2.41 6.77 7.63
C VAL A 29 -2.52 5.26 7.67
N ILE A 30 -3.04 4.69 6.59
CA ILE A 30 -3.02 3.25 6.36
C ILE A 30 -1.76 2.91 5.57
N ARG A 31 -0.79 2.25 6.22
CA ARG A 31 0.51 1.87 5.65
C ARG A 31 0.40 0.72 4.67
N GLN A 32 -0.23 0.98 3.52
CA GLN A 32 -0.38 -0.04 2.50
C GLN A 32 0.96 -0.57 1.98
N ASP A 33 2.08 0.14 2.10
CA ASP A 33 3.40 -0.44 1.79
C ASP A 33 3.75 -1.63 2.70
N LYS A 34 3.30 -1.61 3.97
CA LYS A 34 3.49 -2.70 4.96
C LYS A 34 2.43 -3.80 4.81
N ILE A 35 1.16 -3.43 4.68
CA ILE A 35 0.03 -4.39 4.76
C ILE A 35 -0.60 -4.79 3.42
N SER A 36 -0.21 -4.17 2.30
CA SER A 36 -0.83 -4.43 0.99
C SER A 36 -0.72 -5.87 0.53
N CYS A 37 -1.80 -6.34 -0.10
CA CYS A 37 -1.88 -7.59 -0.86
C CYS A 37 -1.13 -7.52 -2.22
N VAL A 38 -0.88 -6.33 -2.74
CA VAL A 38 -0.02 -6.07 -3.90
C VAL A 38 1.41 -5.83 -3.41
N LYS A 39 2.26 -6.87 -3.52
CA LYS A 39 3.66 -6.87 -3.07
C LYS A 39 4.63 -6.81 -4.25
N ARG A 40 5.71 -6.04 -4.10
CA ARG A 40 6.76 -5.88 -5.13
C ARG A 40 7.39 -7.21 -5.52
N SER A 41 7.65 -8.09 -4.56
CA SER A 41 8.26 -9.41 -4.80
C SER A 41 7.41 -10.30 -5.71
N ILE A 42 6.08 -10.15 -5.67
CA ILE A 42 5.14 -10.85 -6.55
C ILE A 42 5.15 -10.18 -7.92
N GLU A 43 4.96 -8.85 -7.95
CA GLU A 43 4.78 -8.09 -9.20
C GLU A 43 6.05 -8.02 -10.06
N LEU A 44 7.24 -8.14 -9.47
CA LEU A 44 8.50 -8.28 -10.21
C LEU A 44 8.57 -9.57 -11.04
N ARG A 45 7.94 -10.64 -10.56
CA ARG A 45 7.96 -11.95 -11.23
C ARG A 45 6.78 -12.08 -12.19
N ARG A 46 5.60 -11.65 -11.75
CA ARG A 46 4.34 -11.74 -12.50
C ARG A 46 3.45 -10.55 -12.15
N LYS A 47 3.14 -9.73 -13.16
CA LYS A 47 2.22 -8.58 -13.06
C LYS A 47 0.78 -9.04 -12.83
N THR A 48 0.50 -9.52 -11.63
CA THR A 48 -0.76 -10.20 -11.30
C THR A 48 -1.82 -9.19 -10.88
N TYR A 49 -1.41 -8.17 -10.12
CA TYR A 49 -2.30 -7.17 -9.53
C TYR A 49 -2.02 -5.75 -10.04
N THR A 50 -0.97 -5.57 -10.82
CA THR A 50 -0.64 -4.33 -11.50
C THR A 50 -0.77 -4.47 -13.01
N ALA A 51 -0.97 -3.37 -13.72
CA ALA A 51 -0.92 -3.32 -15.17
C ALA A 51 0.53 -3.34 -15.66
N ASP A 52 1.44 -2.67 -14.94
CA ASP A 52 2.81 -2.42 -15.38
C ASP A 52 3.89 -2.64 -14.33
N GLY A 53 3.52 -3.05 -13.11
CA GLY A 53 4.42 -3.13 -11.94
C GLY A 53 4.30 -1.96 -10.98
N THR A 54 3.54 -0.92 -11.33
CA THR A 54 3.29 0.26 -10.49
C THR A 54 1.80 0.53 -10.35
N HIS A 55 1.07 0.70 -11.45
CA HIS A 55 -0.34 1.03 -11.45
C HIS A 55 -1.17 -0.22 -11.21
N THR A 56 -2.13 -0.16 -10.29
CA THR A 56 -2.99 -1.29 -9.96
C THR A 56 -3.94 -1.59 -11.13
N ASN A 57 -4.12 -2.87 -11.46
CA ASN A 57 -5.18 -3.31 -12.38
C ASN A 57 -6.49 -3.53 -11.61
N SER A 58 -7.60 -3.82 -12.29
CA SER A 58 -8.92 -3.99 -11.65
C SER A 58 -8.93 -5.04 -10.53
N LYS A 59 -8.19 -6.14 -10.70
CA LYS A 59 -8.06 -7.20 -9.68
C LYS A 59 -7.30 -6.71 -8.45
N GLY A 60 -6.21 -5.98 -8.65
CA GLY A 60 -5.44 -5.38 -7.56
C GLY A 60 -6.20 -4.26 -6.85
N ALA A 61 -6.93 -3.43 -7.59
CA ALA A 61 -7.78 -2.38 -7.03
C ALA A 61 -8.89 -2.97 -6.14
N HIS A 62 -9.58 -4.02 -6.60
CA HIS A 62 -10.57 -4.72 -5.80
C HIS A 62 -9.97 -5.26 -4.49
N LYS A 63 -8.82 -5.94 -4.54
CA LYS A 63 -8.16 -6.45 -3.33
C LYS A 63 -7.71 -5.34 -2.38
N ASN A 64 -7.18 -4.23 -2.91
CA ASN A 64 -6.84 -3.07 -2.10
C ASN A 64 -8.09 -2.51 -1.40
N GLY A 65 -9.22 -2.41 -2.10
CA GLY A 65 -10.48 -1.93 -1.55
C GLY A 65 -10.99 -2.77 -0.38
N VAL A 66 -11.01 -4.10 -0.53
CA VAL A 66 -11.43 -5.02 0.56
C VAL A 66 -10.53 -4.87 1.79
N MET A 67 -9.21 -4.83 1.61
CA MET A 67 -8.27 -4.65 2.72
C MET A 67 -8.45 -3.29 3.39
N LEU A 68 -8.57 -2.20 2.62
CA LEU A 68 -8.78 -0.86 3.15
C LEU A 68 -10.08 -0.76 3.95
N ALA A 69 -11.18 -1.33 3.45
CA ALA A 69 -12.46 -1.33 4.16
C ALA A 69 -12.34 -2.03 5.52
N GLN A 70 -11.60 -3.13 5.60
CA GLN A 70 -11.35 -3.83 6.85
C GLN A 70 -10.51 -3.01 7.83
N GLU A 71 -9.43 -2.37 7.35
CA GLU A 71 -8.59 -1.52 8.20
C GLU A 71 -9.36 -0.30 8.74
N ILE A 72 -10.15 0.36 7.88
CA ILE A 72 -11.00 1.49 8.30
C ILE A 72 -11.95 1.03 9.41
N LYS A 73 -12.63 -0.11 9.23
CA LYS A 73 -13.52 -0.67 10.25
C LYS A 73 -12.81 -0.94 11.58
N ASN A 74 -11.58 -1.46 11.53
CA ASN A 74 -10.77 -1.73 12.73
C ASN A 74 -10.33 -0.44 13.45
N HIS A 75 -10.23 0.68 12.74
CA HIS A 75 -9.86 1.98 13.29
C HIS A 75 -11.05 2.81 13.80
N THR A 76 -12.27 2.61 13.26
CA THR A 76 -13.49 3.28 13.73
C THR A 76 -14.09 2.64 14.99
N LEU A 77 -13.70 1.40 15.31
CA LEU A 77 -14.18 0.64 16.48
C LEU A 77 -13.22 0.71 17.69
N LYS A 78 -12.29 1.66 17.70
CA LYS A 78 -11.40 1.97 18.84
C LYS A 78 -11.71 3.35 19.38
#